data_AF-A0A7V7DX34-F1
#
_entry.id   AF-A0A7V7DX34-F1
#
_cell.length_a   1.000
_cell.length_b   1.000
_cell.length_c   1.000
_cell.angle_alpha   90.00
_cell.angle_beta   90.00
_cell.angle_gamma   90.00
#
_symmetry.space_group_name_H-M   'P 1'
#
loop_
_entity.id
_entity.type
_entity.pdbx_description
1 polymer ?
#
loop_
_entity_poly.entity_id
_entity_poly.type
_entity_poly.pdbx_seq_one_letter_code
_entity_poly.pdbx_strand_id
1 'polypeptide(L)'
;RVPMIVNCPGVVKRLGASDELLDLSDILPTLADFAGAKLPRGQIIDGQSFGPLLRGEKGPRREWVYSYLGDRQILRTKRWLLEDNGPEHPGRFFDCGDSRDGTGYKDVTDSTAPEVLTARKRFKEILADKPLPIVREKGSSRRKTGK
;
A
#
# COMPACT_ATOMS: atom_id res chain seq x y z
N ARG A 1 -3.04 7.34 -4.44
CA ARG A 1 -1.73 7.46 -5.15
C ARG A 1 -1.20 8.86 -4.91
N VAL A 2 0.11 9.03 -4.80
CA VAL A 2 0.79 10.32 -4.67
C VAL A 2 1.95 10.40 -5.67
N PRO A 3 2.32 11.59 -6.16
CA PRO A 3 3.54 11.74 -6.95
C PRO A 3 4.77 11.54 -6.05
N MET A 4 5.81 10.91 -6.60
CA MET A 4 7.10 10.74 -5.94
C MET A 4 8.20 10.99 -6.95
N ILE A 5 9.12 11.89 -6.61
CA ILE A 5 10.27 12.26 -7.43
C ILE A 5 11.51 12.16 -6.56
N VAL A 6 12.53 11.46 -7.06
CA VAL A 6 13.84 11.36 -6.42
C VAL A 6 14.87 11.96 -7.35
N ASN A 7 15.64 12.93 -6.86
CA ASN A 7 16.71 13.58 -7.60
C ASN A 7 17.97 13.65 -6.73
N CYS A 8 19.00 12.89 -7.10
CA CYS A 8 20.31 12.94 -6.46
C CYS A 8 21.38 12.57 -7.50
N PRO A 9 21.91 13.57 -8.25
CA PRO A 9 22.93 13.33 -9.26
C PRO A 9 24.15 12.62 -8.69
N GLY A 10 24.69 11.64 -9.43
CA GLY A 10 25.83 10.83 -9.00
C GLY A 10 25.47 9.63 -8.12
N VAL A 11 24.33 9.64 -7.45
CA VAL A 11 23.84 8.53 -6.61
C VAL A 11 22.69 7.79 -7.27
N VAL A 12 21.68 8.52 -7.74
CA VAL A 12 20.51 7.96 -8.41
C VAL A 12 20.83 7.77 -9.89
N LYS A 13 20.73 6.53 -10.37
CA LYS A 13 20.80 6.22 -11.80
C LYS A 13 19.56 6.77 -12.49
N ARG A 14 19.76 7.27 -13.72
CA ARG A 14 18.67 7.78 -14.56
C ARG A 14 17.75 6.63 -14.97
N LEU A 15 16.66 6.45 -14.22
CA LEU A 15 15.67 5.39 -14.44
C LEU A 15 14.53 5.84 -15.36
N GLY A 16 14.21 7.14 -15.37
CA GLY A 16 12.99 7.66 -15.99
C GLY A 16 11.77 7.44 -15.09
N ALA A 17 10.57 7.44 -15.68
CA ALA A 17 9.35 7.06 -14.96
C ALA A 17 9.40 5.56 -14.61
N SER A 18 8.90 5.20 -13.43
CA SER A 18 8.86 3.83 -12.94
C SER A 18 7.50 3.52 -12.33
N ASP A 19 6.97 2.35 -12.68
CA ASP A 19 5.73 1.79 -12.13
C ASP A 19 5.99 0.73 -11.04
N GLU A 20 7.19 0.74 -10.45
CA GLU A 20 7.47 -0.04 -9.26
C GLU A 20 6.60 0.44 -8.10
N LEU A 21 6.09 -0.51 -7.31
CA LEU A 21 5.30 -0.18 -6.14
C LEU A 21 6.20 0.30 -5.02
N LEU A 22 5.82 1.44 -4.43
CA LEU A 22 6.43 2.00 -3.24
C LEU A 22 5.31 2.43 -2.28
N ASP A 23 5.61 2.44 -1.00
CA ASP A 23 4.74 2.98 0.06
C ASP A 23 5.50 4.03 0.85
N LEU A 24 4.78 4.88 1.56
CA LEU A 24 5.36 5.86 2.45
C LEU A 24 6.26 5.22 3.52
N SER A 25 5.92 4.02 4.00
CA SER A 25 6.73 3.25 4.95
C SER A 25 8.16 2.98 4.46
N ASP A 26 8.43 3.00 3.15
CA ASP A 26 9.77 2.74 2.61
C ASP A 26 10.75 3.89 2.78
N ILE A 27 10.26 5.11 3.06
CA ILE A 27 11.11 6.29 3.12
C ILE A 27 12.15 6.13 4.23
N LEU A 28 11.73 5.69 5.42
CA LEU A 28 12.64 5.48 6.56
C LEU A 28 13.79 4.49 6.25
N PRO A 29 13.53 3.22 5.85
CA PRO A 29 14.60 2.28 5.55
C PRO A 29 15.43 2.69 4.33
N THR A 30 14.87 3.43 3.38
CA THR A 30 15.63 3.94 2.23
C THR A 30 16.60 5.04 2.63
N LEU A 31 16.17 6.00 3.45
CA LEU A 31 17.06 7.05 3.95
C LEU A 31 18.16 6.47 4.84
N ALA A 32 17.84 5.47 5.67
CA ALA A 32 18.83 4.78 6.48
C ALA A 32 19.88 4.05 5.63
N ASP A 33 19.47 3.37 4.55
CA ASP A 33 20.37 2.73 3.58
C ASP A 33 21.36 3.75 2.98
N PHE A 34 20.86 4.88 2.46
CA PHE A 34 21.74 5.91 1.88
C PHE A 34 22.64 6.61 2.91
N ALA A 35 22.20 6.72 4.16
CA ALA A 35 23.00 7.31 5.23
C ALA A 35 24.03 6.33 5.83
N GLY A 36 23.99 5.05 5.47
CA GLY A 36 24.76 4.00 6.16
C GLY A 36 24.35 3.81 7.62
N ALA A 37 23.13 4.23 7.98
CA ALA A 37 22.61 4.15 9.33
C ALA A 37 21.96 2.79 9.61
N LYS A 38 22.03 2.35 10.87
CA LYS A 38 21.35 1.13 11.32
C LYS A 38 19.92 1.46 11.73
N LEU A 39 18.97 0.65 11.30
CA LEU A 39 17.59 0.74 11.78
C LEU A 39 17.49 0.38 13.27
N PRO A 40 16.50 0.92 14.01
CA PRO A 40 16.28 0.58 15.41
C PRO A 40 16.08 -0.94 15.60
N ARG A 41 16.71 -1.50 16.62
CA ARG A 41 16.50 -2.91 17.01
C ARG A 41 15.21 -3.04 17.82
N GLY A 42 14.52 -4.16 17.65
CA GLY A 42 13.33 -4.51 18.44
C GLY A 42 12.05 -3.79 18.03
N GLN A 43 12.06 -3.04 16.93
CA GLN A 43 10.85 -2.48 16.31
C GLN A 43 10.58 -3.18 14.98
N ILE A 44 9.29 -3.39 14.68
CA ILE A 44 8.84 -3.86 13.38
C ILE A 44 8.86 -2.67 12.43
N ILE A 45 9.56 -2.80 11.32
CA ILE A 45 9.59 -1.81 10.23
C ILE A 45 8.94 -2.47 9.01
N ASP A 46 7.75 -2.01 8.63
CA ASP A 46 7.00 -2.55 7.48
C ASP A 46 7.59 -2.13 6.13
N GLY A 47 8.36 -1.04 6.14
CA GLY A 47 9.05 -0.50 4.98
C GLY A 47 10.20 -1.37 4.49
N GLN A 48 10.50 -1.27 3.19
CA GLN A 48 11.66 -1.90 2.56
C GLN A 48 12.43 -0.83 1.79
N SER A 49 13.78 -0.86 1.86
CA SER A 49 14.56 0.12 1.10
C SER A 49 14.36 -0.08 -0.40
N PHE A 50 14.02 0.99 -1.12
CA PHE A 50 14.08 1.04 -2.59
C PHE A 50 15.40 1.67 -3.08
N GLY A 51 16.40 1.84 -2.22
CA GLY A 51 17.74 2.26 -2.60
C GLY A 51 18.35 1.46 -3.76
N PRO A 52 18.23 0.11 -3.80
CA PRO A 52 18.70 -0.68 -4.93
C PRO A 52 18.05 -0.30 -6.26
N LEU A 53 16.74 0.02 -6.26
CA LEU A 53 16.05 0.52 -7.46
C LEU A 53 16.67 1.82 -7.95
N LEU A 54 16.95 2.76 -7.04
CA LEU A 54 17.55 4.06 -7.37
C LEU A 54 19.00 3.92 -7.87
N ARG A 55 19.74 2.90 -7.42
CA ARG A 55 21.10 2.60 -7.89
C ARG A 55 21.12 1.76 -9.18
N GLY A 56 19.95 1.39 -9.71
CA GLY A 56 19.83 0.55 -10.92
C GLY A 56 20.19 -0.92 -10.69
N GLU A 57 20.18 -1.36 -9.43
CA GLU A 57 20.53 -2.71 -9.03
C GLU A 57 19.34 -3.67 -9.22
N LYS A 58 19.65 -4.94 -9.51
CA LYS A 58 18.65 -6.01 -9.51
C LYS A 58 18.30 -6.39 -8.08
N GLY A 59 17.10 -6.89 -7.86
CA GLY A 59 16.69 -7.39 -6.55
C GLY A 59 15.18 -7.49 -6.42
N PRO A 60 14.69 -7.96 -5.26
CA PRO A 60 13.26 -7.96 -4.98
C PRO A 60 12.70 -6.54 -5.06
N ARG A 61 11.43 -6.45 -5.41
CA ARG A 61 10.63 -5.23 -5.40
C ARG A 61 9.42 -5.49 -4.55
N ARG A 62 8.83 -4.43 -4.00
CA ARG A 62 7.61 -4.56 -3.23
C ARG A 62 6.48 -5.10 -4.11
N GLU A 63 5.81 -6.12 -3.61
CA GLU A 63 4.71 -6.78 -4.31
C GLU A 63 3.34 -6.14 -4.04
N TRP A 64 3.19 -5.52 -2.88
CA TRP A 64 1.95 -4.93 -2.42
C TRP A 64 2.14 -3.72 -1.50
N VAL A 65 1.16 -2.83 -1.46
CA VAL A 65 1.05 -1.70 -0.53
C VAL A 65 -0.26 -1.81 0.25
N TYR A 66 -0.20 -1.49 1.54
CA TYR A 66 -1.34 -1.58 2.46
C TYR A 66 -1.60 -0.22 3.08
N SER A 67 -2.86 0.17 3.17
CA SER A 67 -3.31 1.38 3.83
C SER A 67 -4.67 1.15 4.49
N TYR A 68 -5.11 2.12 5.28
CA TYR A 68 -6.45 2.12 5.83
C TYR A 68 -7.02 3.53 5.92
N LEU A 69 -8.35 3.63 5.85
CA LEU A 69 -9.10 4.84 6.09
C LEU A 69 -10.25 4.51 7.04
N GLY A 70 -10.16 4.95 8.29
CA GLY A 70 -11.08 4.48 9.34
C GLY A 70 -10.93 2.97 9.56
N ASP A 71 -12.05 2.24 9.53
CA ASP A 71 -12.15 0.78 9.62
C ASP A 71 -11.94 0.07 8.26
N ARG A 72 -11.62 0.82 7.20
CA ARG A 72 -11.48 0.26 5.84
C ARG A 72 -10.05 0.01 5.47
N GLN A 73 -9.73 -1.24 5.17
CA GLN A 73 -8.48 -1.66 4.59
C GLN A 73 -8.46 -1.42 3.09
N ILE A 74 -7.30 -1.01 2.61
CA ILE A 74 -6.95 -0.91 1.21
C ILE A 74 -5.68 -1.72 1.01
N LEU A 75 -5.74 -2.70 0.13
CA LEU A 75 -4.58 -3.49 -0.28
C LEU A 75 -4.43 -3.40 -1.79
N ARG A 76 -3.20 -3.18 -2.25
CA ARG A 76 -2.93 -3.03 -3.67
C ARG A 76 -1.69 -3.80 -4.07
N THR A 77 -1.78 -4.56 -5.15
CA THR A 77 -0.62 -5.09 -5.89
C THR A 77 -0.45 -4.27 -7.18
N LYS A 78 0.47 -4.66 -8.08
CA LYS A 78 0.58 -3.99 -9.37
C LYS A 78 -0.78 -4.03 -10.07
N ARG A 79 -1.34 -5.21 -10.30
CA ARG A 79 -2.59 -5.37 -11.06
C ARG A 79 -3.87 -5.23 -10.26
N TRP A 80 -3.91 -5.66 -9.00
CA TRP A 80 -5.15 -5.82 -8.24
C TRP A 80 -5.29 -4.79 -7.13
N LEU A 81 -6.52 -4.36 -6.88
CA LEU A 81 -6.88 -3.46 -5.78
C LEU A 81 -8.06 -4.04 -5.00
N LEU A 82 -7.94 -4.09 -3.67
CA LEU A 82 -9.03 -4.29 -2.73
C LEU A 82 -9.19 -3.00 -1.94
N GLU A 83 -10.39 -2.45 -1.91
CA GLU A 83 -10.75 -1.27 -1.10
C GLU A 83 -12.10 -1.47 -0.42
N ASP A 84 -12.46 -0.57 0.50
CA ASP A 84 -13.67 -0.67 1.31
C ASP A 84 -13.82 -2.01 2.05
N ASN A 85 -12.71 -2.68 2.37
CA ASN A 85 -12.73 -3.94 3.10
C ASN A 85 -12.75 -3.67 4.61
N GLY A 86 -13.85 -4.01 5.28
CA GLY A 86 -14.07 -3.68 6.69
C GLY A 86 -15.06 -4.63 7.38
N PRO A 87 -15.37 -4.43 8.68
CA PRO A 87 -16.21 -5.34 9.44
C PRO A 87 -17.60 -5.56 8.83
N GLU A 88 -18.22 -4.50 8.30
CA GLU A 88 -19.55 -4.52 7.70
C GLU A 88 -19.50 -4.48 6.16
N HIS A 89 -18.29 -4.48 5.58
CA HIS A 89 -18.10 -4.25 4.15
C HIS A 89 -17.19 -5.33 3.57
N PRO A 90 -17.71 -6.19 2.68
CA PRO A 90 -16.97 -7.33 2.14
C PRO A 90 -15.79 -6.95 1.23
N GLY A 91 -15.63 -5.64 0.96
CA GLY A 91 -14.60 -5.09 0.09
C GLY A 91 -14.95 -5.16 -1.39
N ARG A 92 -14.50 -4.14 -2.13
CA ARG A 92 -14.61 -4.05 -3.59
C ARG A 92 -13.28 -4.44 -4.21
N PHE A 93 -13.32 -5.34 -5.19
CA PHE A 93 -12.12 -5.89 -5.80
C PHE A 93 -12.04 -5.52 -7.27
N PHE A 94 -10.89 -5.01 -7.70
CA PHE A 94 -10.71 -4.48 -9.05
C PHE A 94 -9.52 -5.13 -9.76
N ASP A 95 -9.74 -5.47 -11.03
CA ASP A 95 -8.65 -5.64 -12.00
C ASP A 95 -8.28 -4.25 -12.54
N CYS A 96 -7.10 -3.77 -12.19
CA CYS A 96 -6.60 -2.46 -12.61
C CYS A 96 -5.77 -2.54 -13.90
N GLY A 97 -5.43 -3.74 -14.39
CA GLY A 97 -4.43 -3.91 -15.45
C GLY A 97 -3.15 -3.11 -15.13
N ASP A 98 -2.76 -2.24 -16.06
CA ASP A 98 -1.60 -1.35 -15.91
C ASP A 98 -1.95 0.05 -15.36
N SER A 99 -3.24 0.35 -15.16
CA SER A 99 -3.69 1.64 -14.66
C SER A 99 -3.50 1.79 -13.14
N ARG A 100 -3.22 3.00 -12.67
CA ARG A 100 -2.90 3.33 -11.27
C ARG A 100 -3.69 4.51 -10.70
N ASP A 101 -4.62 5.09 -11.46
CA ASP A 101 -5.34 6.31 -11.11
C ASP A 101 -6.87 6.13 -11.05
N GLY A 102 -7.35 4.90 -11.16
CA GLY A 102 -8.79 4.58 -11.19
C GLY A 102 -9.36 4.45 -12.60
N THR A 103 -8.67 4.95 -13.63
CA THR A 103 -9.16 4.83 -15.01
C THR A 103 -9.06 3.39 -15.50
N GLY A 104 -10.10 2.91 -16.19
CA GLY A 104 -10.11 1.57 -16.78
C GLY A 104 -10.15 0.41 -15.78
N TYR A 105 -10.35 0.68 -14.48
CA TYR A 105 -10.51 -0.38 -13.49
C TYR A 105 -11.80 -1.15 -13.77
N LYS A 106 -11.72 -2.47 -13.69
CA LYS A 106 -12.87 -3.37 -13.83
C LYS A 106 -13.25 -3.86 -12.45
N ASP A 107 -14.46 -3.54 -12.01
CA ASP A 107 -15.02 -4.10 -10.80
C ASP A 107 -15.27 -5.60 -11.03
N VAL A 108 -14.54 -6.43 -10.29
CA VAL A 108 -14.60 -7.89 -10.33
C VAL A 108 -15.05 -8.44 -8.98
N THR A 109 -15.85 -7.66 -8.25
CA THR A 109 -16.28 -8.01 -6.90
C THR A 109 -17.00 -9.36 -6.87
N ASP A 110 -17.89 -9.60 -7.83
CA ASP A 110 -18.67 -10.84 -7.89
C ASP A 110 -18.11 -11.86 -8.91
N SER A 111 -16.93 -11.60 -9.47
CA SER A 111 -16.33 -12.47 -10.48
C SER A 111 -15.81 -13.77 -9.87
N THR A 112 -16.12 -14.87 -10.54
CA THR A 112 -15.67 -16.23 -10.23
C THR A 112 -14.56 -16.71 -11.18
N ALA A 113 -14.00 -15.83 -12.01
CA ALA A 113 -12.91 -16.17 -12.91
C ALA A 113 -11.70 -16.72 -12.13
N PRO A 114 -11.01 -17.76 -12.62
CA PRO A 114 -9.91 -18.40 -11.89
C PRO A 114 -8.79 -17.45 -11.45
N GLU A 115 -8.41 -16.47 -12.29
CA GLU A 115 -7.39 -15.49 -11.93
C GLU A 115 -7.85 -14.55 -10.81
N VAL A 116 -9.14 -14.19 -10.78
CA VAL A 116 -9.72 -13.33 -9.73
C VAL A 116 -9.73 -14.09 -8.40
N LEU A 117 -10.17 -15.34 -8.41
CA LEU A 117 -10.16 -16.19 -7.21
C LEU A 117 -8.74 -16.39 -6.67
N THR A 118 -7.75 -16.56 -7.55
CA THR A 118 -6.34 -16.68 -7.19
C THR A 118 -5.81 -15.40 -6.55
N ALA A 119 -6.09 -14.24 -7.14
CA ALA A 119 -5.72 -12.94 -6.58
C ALA A 119 -6.40 -12.69 -5.23
N ARG A 120 -7.70 -13.00 -5.09
CA ARG A 120 -8.42 -12.89 -3.82
C ARG A 120 -7.83 -13.77 -2.73
N LYS A 121 -7.47 -15.02 -3.04
CA LYS A 121 -6.80 -15.92 -2.09
C LYS A 121 -5.49 -15.29 -1.60
N ARG A 122 -4.67 -14.78 -2.53
CA ARG A 122 -3.42 -14.09 -2.20
C ARG A 122 -3.64 -12.87 -1.29
N PHE A 123 -4.70 -12.08 -1.54
CA PHE A 123 -5.03 -10.93 -0.70
C PHE A 123 -5.46 -11.35 0.71
N LYS A 124 -6.25 -12.42 0.85
CA LYS A 124 -6.60 -12.97 2.16
C LYS A 124 -5.37 -13.43 2.94
N GLU A 125 -4.41 -14.06 2.28
CA GLU A 125 -3.14 -14.47 2.89
C GLU A 125 -2.33 -13.25 3.37
N ILE A 126 -2.25 -12.18 2.58
CA ILE A 126 -1.54 -10.94 2.95
C ILE A 126 -2.22 -10.24 4.13
N LEU A 127 -3.55 -10.30 4.24
CA LEU A 127 -4.31 -9.63 5.30
C LEU A 127 -4.45 -10.46 6.58
N ALA A 128 -4.05 -11.74 6.57
CA ALA A 128 -4.27 -12.66 7.70
C ALA A 128 -3.65 -12.18 9.03
N ASP A 129 -2.56 -11.41 8.97
CA ASP A 129 -1.83 -10.85 10.11
C ASP A 129 -2.11 -9.34 10.32
N LYS A 130 -3.01 -8.75 9.54
CA LYS A 130 -3.34 -7.31 9.56
C LYS A 130 -4.75 -7.11 10.11
N PRO A 131 -4.90 -6.97 11.44
CA PRO A 131 -6.22 -6.79 12.02
C PRO A 131 -6.89 -5.53 11.49
N LEU A 132 -8.23 -5.57 11.39
CA LEU A 132 -9.01 -4.40 11.02
C LEU A 132 -8.79 -3.28 12.04
N PRO A 133 -8.65 -2.01 11.61
CA PRO A 133 -8.49 -0.89 12.53
C PRO A 133 -9.70 -0.76 13.45
N ILE A 134 -9.46 -0.60 14.75
CA ILE A 134 -10.52 -0.32 15.73
C ILE A 134 -10.93 1.14 15.59
N VAL A 135 -12.12 1.41 15.06
CA VAL A 135 -12.69 2.76 15.08
C VAL A 135 -13.33 2.99 16.45
N ARG A 136 -12.79 3.91 17.24
CA ARG A 136 -13.44 4.36 18.48
C ARG A 136 -14.80 4.95 18.11
N GLU A 137 -15.87 4.49 18.76
CA GLU A 137 -17.20 5.08 18.61
C GLU A 137 -17.10 6.60 18.79
N LYS A 138 -17.72 7.36 17.88
CA LYS A 138 -17.90 8.80 18.09
C LYS A 138 -18.80 8.96 19.31
N GLY A 139 -18.21 9.25 20.47
CA GLY A 139 -18.96 9.67 21.65
C GLY A 139 -19.93 10.77 21.23
N SER A 140 -21.20 10.62 21.61
CA SER A 140 -22.26 11.55 21.21
C SER A 140 -21.81 12.97 21.54
N SER A 141 -21.69 13.81 20.51
CA SER A 141 -21.46 15.23 20.69
C SER A 141 -22.65 15.78 21.47
N ARG A 142 -22.51 15.91 22.80
CA ARG A 142 -23.43 16.70 23.61
C ARG A 142 -23.38 18.12 23.06
N ARG A 143 -24.34 18.48 22.21
CA ARG A 143 -24.63 19.88 21.90
C ARG A 143 -24.89 20.57 23.22
N LYS A 144 -23.95 21.41 23.69
CA LYS A 144 -24.25 22.36 24.74
C LYS A 144 -25.24 23.37 24.16
N THR A 145 -26.52 23.17 24.42
CA THR A 145 -27.52 24.24 24.33
C THR A 145 -27.16 25.26 25.41
N GLY A 146 -26.54 26.36 25.00
CA GLY A 146 -26.34 27.53 25.86
C GLY A 146 -27.69 28.16 26.18
N LYS A 147 -27.91 28.42 27.47
CA LYS A 147 -28.86 29.40 27.98
C LYS A 147 -28.09 30.66 28.34
#